data_AF-A0A953AEB6-F1
#
_entry.id   AF-A0A953AEB6-F1
#
_cell.length_a   1.000
_cell.length_b   1.000
_cell.length_c   1.000
_cell.angle_alpha   90.00
_cell.angle_beta   90.00
_cell.angle_gamma   90.00
#
_symmetry.space_group_name_H-M   'P 1'
#
loop_
_entity.id
_entity.type
_entity.pdbx_description
1 polymer ?
#
loop_
_entity_poly.entity_id
_entity_poly.type
_entity_poly.pdbx_seq_one_letter_code
_entity_poly.pdbx_strand_id
1 'polypeptide(L)'
;MCCFLTILVFLGPRAGIIVWWLYNPTRWDRLFGSFIWPVLGFIFAPWTTLMYVAVGLGGVRGIDWIWIALGVFADVAMYAGGGYGNRSRGQQYMSRYA
;
A
#
# COMPACT_ATOMS: atom_id res chain seq x y z
N MET A 1 -21.20 -1.39 4.06
CA MET A 1 -20.60 -0.17 3.48
C MET A 1 -19.07 -0.24 3.52
N CYS A 2 -18.51 -1.42 3.28
CA CYS A 2 -17.07 -1.68 3.38
C CYS A 2 -16.32 -1.25 2.10
N CYS A 3 -17.04 -1.13 0.98
CA CYS A 3 -16.49 -0.83 -0.34
C CYS A 3 -15.78 0.53 -0.39
N PHE A 4 -16.32 1.56 0.28
CA PHE A 4 -15.70 2.89 0.28
C PHE A 4 -14.36 2.89 1.03
N LEU A 5 -14.31 2.28 2.21
CA LEU A 5 -13.08 2.14 3.00
C LEU A 5 -12.06 1.25 2.29
N THR A 6 -12.50 0.15 1.67
CA THR A 6 -11.58 -0.70 0.88
C THR A 6 -11.06 0.02 -0.34
N ILE A 7 -11.88 0.80 -1.06
CA ILE A 7 -11.41 1.60 -2.19
C ILE A 7 -10.41 2.66 -1.71
N LEU A 8 -10.70 3.35 -0.61
CA LEU A 8 -9.79 4.37 -0.07
C LEU A 8 -8.45 3.76 0.36
N VAL A 9 -8.46 2.61 1.03
CA VAL A 9 -7.23 1.96 1.53
C VAL A 9 -6.46 1.23 0.42
N PHE A 10 -7.14 0.80 -0.65
CA PHE A 10 -6.51 0.06 -1.76
C PHE A 10 -6.09 0.93 -2.93
N LEU A 11 -6.92 1.89 -3.30
CA LEU A 11 -6.64 2.84 -4.37
C LEU A 11 -5.93 4.10 -3.86
N GLY A 12 -6.23 4.55 -2.64
CA GLY A 12 -5.63 5.74 -2.02
C GLY A 12 -4.11 5.72 -1.96
N PRO A 13 -3.42 4.64 -1.51
CA PRO A 13 -1.96 4.65 -1.47
C PRO A 13 -1.34 4.66 -2.87
N ARG A 14 -1.91 3.95 -3.85
CA ARG A 14 -1.43 3.95 -5.24
C ARG A 14 -1.61 5.33 -5.87
N ALA A 15 -2.79 5.93 -5.72
CA ALA A 15 -3.05 7.30 -6.17
C ALA A 15 -2.15 8.31 -5.45
N GLY A 16 -1.94 8.13 -4.13
CA GLY A 16 -1.08 8.97 -3.31
C GLY A 16 0.38 8.96 -3.76
N ILE A 17 0.92 7.79 -4.14
CA ILE A 17 2.26 7.69 -4.73
C ILE A 17 2.33 8.52 -6.01
N ILE A 18 1.38 8.35 -6.95
CA ILE A 18 1.40 9.04 -8.24
C ILE A 18 1.26 10.56 -8.05
N VAL A 19 0.29 10.99 -7.24
CA VAL A 19 0.03 12.41 -6.97
C VAL A 19 1.22 13.06 -6.28
N TRP A 20 1.81 12.41 -5.27
CA TRP A 20 2.96 12.97 -4.57
C TRP A 20 4.22 12.97 -5.43
N TRP A 21 4.43 11.94 -6.24
CA TRP A 21 5.53 11.90 -7.19
C TRP A 21 5.45 13.04 -8.20
N LEU A 22 4.26 13.33 -8.73
CA LEU A 22 4.00 14.49 -9.59
C LEU A 22 4.17 15.83 -8.86
N TYR A 23 3.76 15.90 -7.60
CA TYR A 23 3.82 17.14 -6.81
C TYR A 23 5.25 17.51 -6.41
N ASN A 24 6.10 16.52 -6.07
CA ASN A 24 7.45 16.80 -5.60
C ASN A 24 8.45 15.70 -6.02
N PRO A 25 8.81 15.63 -7.32
CA PRO A 25 9.69 14.57 -7.83
C PRO A 25 11.10 14.63 -7.23
N THR A 26 11.58 15.82 -6.85
CA THR A 26 12.92 16.00 -6.26
C THR A 26 13.06 15.32 -4.89
N ARG A 27 11.97 15.22 -4.11
CA ARG A 27 11.95 14.44 -2.87
C ARG A 27 12.20 12.96 -3.12
N TRP A 28 11.54 12.40 -4.14
CA TRP A 28 11.67 11.00 -4.50
C TRP A 28 13.07 10.68 -5.04
N ASP A 29 13.62 11.59 -5.84
CA ASP A 29 14.98 11.47 -6.37
C ASP A 29 16.03 11.46 -5.25
N ARG A 30 15.90 12.34 -4.25
CA ARG A 30 16.79 12.37 -3.08
C ARG A 30 16.69 11.15 -2.19
N LEU A 31 15.51 10.54 -2.09
CA LEU A 31 15.26 9.38 -1.24
C LEU A 31 15.76 8.07 -1.87
N PHE A 32 15.50 7.87 -3.16
CA PHE A 32 15.72 6.60 -3.83
C PHE A 32 16.86 6.61 -4.84
N GLY A 33 17.30 7.79 -5.30
CA GLY A 33 18.34 7.97 -6.31
C GLY A 33 18.02 7.40 -7.70
N SER A 34 16.88 6.71 -7.87
CA SER A 34 16.44 6.10 -9.11
C SER A 34 14.94 5.85 -9.11
N PHE A 35 14.34 5.82 -10.31
CA PHE A 35 12.91 5.61 -10.48
C PHE A 35 12.47 4.15 -10.21
N ILE A 36 13.42 3.20 -10.18
CA ILE A 36 13.14 1.77 -10.05
C ILE A 36 12.56 1.42 -8.68
N TRP A 37 13.13 1.99 -7.60
CA TRP A 37 12.65 1.73 -6.24
C TRP A 37 11.20 2.19 -6.00
N PRO A 38 10.79 3.42 -6.40
CA PRO A 38 9.39 3.84 -6.34
C PRO A 38 8.44 2.91 -7.10
N VAL A 39 8.85 2.43 -8.29
CA VAL A 39 8.03 1.52 -9.11
C VAL A 39 7.87 0.16 -8.43
N LEU A 40 8.96 -0.37 -7.86
CA LEU A 40 8.91 -1.62 -7.10
C LEU A 40 8.01 -1.49 -5.87
N GLY A 41 8.15 -0.38 -5.16
CA GLY A 41 7.29 -0.03 -4.02
C GLY A 41 5.82 0.10 -4.39
N PHE A 42 5.50 0.72 -5.52
CA PHE A 42 4.12 0.83 -6.02
C PHE A 42 3.46 -0.52 -6.31
N ILE A 43 4.22 -1.49 -6.82
CA ILE A 43 3.72 -2.83 -7.15
C ILE A 43 3.59 -3.71 -5.91
N PHE A 44 4.64 -3.75 -5.08
CA PHE A 44 4.76 -4.72 -3.98
C PHE A 44 4.30 -4.19 -2.61
N ALA A 45 4.53 -2.91 -2.31
CA ALA A 45 4.33 -2.37 -0.97
C ALA A 45 3.94 -0.88 -1.00
N PRO A 46 2.75 -0.55 -1.54
CA PRO A 46 2.36 0.84 -1.76
C PRO A 46 2.21 1.65 -0.46
N TRP A 47 1.75 1.05 0.64
CA TRP A 47 1.67 1.77 1.92
C TRP A 47 3.04 2.01 2.53
N THR A 48 3.90 0.99 2.52
CA THR A 48 5.26 1.09 3.05
C THR A 48 6.04 2.17 2.33
N THR A 49 5.91 2.25 1.01
CA THR A 49 6.58 3.27 0.18
C THR A 49 6.12 4.68 0.55
N LEU A 50 4.82 4.88 0.76
CA LEU A 50 4.26 6.16 1.17
C LEU A 50 4.78 6.61 2.55
N MET A 51 4.79 5.70 3.52
CA MET A 51 5.30 5.98 4.86
C MET A 51 6.81 6.27 4.83
N TYR A 52 7.56 5.52 4.02
CA TYR A 52 8.98 5.75 3.84
C TYR A 52 9.27 7.13 3.21
N VAL A 53 8.51 7.55 2.20
CA VAL A 53 8.67 8.87 1.57
C VAL A 53 8.27 10.02 2.50
N ALA A 54 7.25 9.79 3.32
CA ALA A 54 6.80 10.75 4.31
C ALA A 54 7.88 11.06 5.33
N VAL A 55 8.58 10.04 5.80
CA VAL A 55 9.44 10.14 6.97
C VAL A 55 10.95 10.12 6.64
N GLY A 56 11.34 9.54 5.49
CA GLY A 56 12.73 9.23 5.17
C GLY A 56 13.63 10.43 4.79
N LEU A 57 13.09 11.63 4.57
CA LEU A 57 13.87 12.78 4.04
C LEU A 57 15.04 13.22 4.93
N GLY A 58 14.98 12.97 6.24
CA GLY A 58 16.01 13.33 7.22
C GLY A 58 16.69 12.13 7.89
N GLY A 59 16.44 10.92 7.38
CA GLY A 59 16.82 9.66 8.02
C GLY A 59 15.76 9.17 9.01
N VAL A 60 15.52 7.85 9.00
CA VAL A 60 14.51 7.18 9.84
C VAL A 60 15.03 7.11 11.28
N ARG A 61 14.39 7.83 12.22
CA ARG A 61 14.79 7.89 13.64
C ARG A 61 13.63 7.64 14.58
N GLY A 62 13.87 6.88 15.65
CA GLY A 62 12.90 6.70 16.74
C GLY A 62 11.53 6.19 16.27
N ILE A 63 10.51 7.05 16.32
CA ILE A 63 9.10 6.74 16.02
C ILE A 63 8.83 6.47 14.54
N ASP A 64 9.74 6.87 13.66
CA ASP A 64 9.63 6.70 12.21
C ASP A 64 9.50 5.23 11.80
N TRP A 65 10.16 4.34 12.55
CA TRP A 65 10.05 2.89 12.38
C TRP A 65 8.65 2.36 12.62
N ILE A 66 7.88 2.98 13.52
CA ILE A 66 6.49 2.58 13.80
C ILE A 66 5.62 2.89 12.59
N TRP A 67 5.82 4.03 11.93
CA TRP A 67 5.10 4.39 10.71
C TRP A 67 5.40 3.44 9.55
N ILE A 68 6.67 3.08 9.38
CA ILE A 68 7.07 2.11 8.35
C ILE A 68 6.47 0.73 8.68
N ALA A 69 6.56 0.27 9.93
CA ALA A 69 5.98 -1.00 10.36
C ALA A 69 4.47 -1.04 10.12
N LEU A 70 3.75 0.05 10.42
CA LEU A 70 2.32 0.16 10.15
C LEU A 70 2.01 0.09 8.66
N GLY A 71 2.84 0.71 7.81
CA GLY A 71 2.75 0.58 6.35
C GLY A 71 2.92 -0.87 5.88
N VAL A 72 3.90 -1.59 6.42
CA VAL A 72 4.12 -3.02 6.10
C VAL A 72 2.93 -3.86 6.54
N PHE A 73 2.41 -3.63 7.75
CA PHE A 73 1.21 -4.33 8.24
C PHE A 73 0.00 -4.08 7.34
N ALA A 74 -0.18 -2.84 6.87
CA ALA A 74 -1.26 -2.50 5.93
C ALA A 74 -1.09 -3.25 4.60
N ASP A 75 0.12 -3.28 4.03
CA ASP A 75 0.39 -4.02 2.80
C ASP A 75 0.10 -5.53 2.96
N VAL A 76 0.54 -6.14 4.07
CA VAL A 76 0.25 -7.57 4.38
C VAL A 76 -1.25 -7.81 4.56
N ALA A 77 -1.95 -6.92 5.27
CA ALA A 77 -3.39 -7.02 5.45
C ALA A 77 -4.15 -6.95 4.12
N MET A 78 -3.65 -6.18 3.15
CA MET A 78 -4.23 -6.10 1.81
C MET A 78 -4.03 -7.39 1.02
N TYR A 79 -2.86 -8.03 1.12
CA TYR A 79 -2.64 -9.36 0.53
C TYR A 79 -3.51 -10.43 1.18
N ALA A 80 -3.70 -10.38 2.51
CA ALA A 80 -4.56 -11.32 3.23
C ALA A 80 -6.06 -11.11 2.94
N GLY A 81 -6.49 -9.86 2.78
CA GLY A 81 -7.89 -9.49 2.54
C GLY A 81 -8.43 -9.96 1.18
N GLY A 82 -7.59 -10.03 0.14
CA GLY A 82 -7.98 -10.53 -1.18
C GLY A 82 -8.32 -12.03 -1.21
N GLY A 83 -7.70 -12.84 -0.35
CA GLY A 83 -7.94 -14.28 -0.26
C GLY A 83 -9.23 -14.65 0.48
N TYR A 84 -9.71 -13.80 1.39
CA TYR A 84 -10.89 -14.09 2.20
C TYR A 84 -12.22 -13.95 1.43
N GLY A 85 -12.29 -13.03 0.46
CA GLY A 85 -13.49 -12.81 -0.37
C GLY A 85 -13.76 -13.92 -1.40
N ASN A 86 -12.77 -14.75 -1.72
CA ASN A 86 -12.91 -15.79 -2.74
C ASN A 86 -13.50 -17.12 -2.20
N ARG A 87 -13.46 -17.33 -0.88
CA ARG A 87 -13.93 -18.59 -0.25
C ARG A 87 -15.45 -18.64 -0.08
N SER A 88 -16.09 -17.49 0.15
CA SER A 88 -17.55 -17.39 0.32
C SER A 88 -18.31 -17.60 -1.00
N ARG A 89 -17.68 -17.37 -2.15
CA ARG A 89 -18.29 -17.66 -3.47
C ARG A 89 -18.27 -19.14 -3.83
N GLY A 90 -17.21 -19.87 -3.48
CA GLY A 90 -17.11 -21.33 -3.75
C GLY A 90 -18.19 -22.15 -3.04
N GLN A 91 -18.54 -21.78 -1.81
CA GLN A 91 -19.61 -22.44 -1.04
C GLN A 91 -21.02 -22.18 -1.61
N GLN A 92 -21.26 -20.99 -2.19
CA GLN A 92 -22.56 -20.68 -2.82
C GLN A 92 -22.83 -21.50 -4.09
N TYR A 93 -21.80 -21.81 -4.88
CA TYR A 93 -21.98 -22.70 -6.03
C TYR A 93 -22.34 -24.13 -5.60
N MET A 94 -21.73 -24.65 -4.54
CA MET A 94 -22.06 -26.00 -4.03
C MET A 94 -23.45 -26.06 -3.38
N SER A 95 -23.88 -25.02 -2.66
CA SER A 95 -25.22 -24.95 -2.07
C SER A 95 -26.35 -24.82 -3.10
N ARG A 96 -26.06 -24.38 -4.33
CA ARG A 96 -27.07 -24.22 -5.38
C ARG A 96 -27.28 -25.48 -6.22
N TYR A 97 -26.46 -26.50 -6.01
CA TYR A 97 -26.47 -27.79 -6.72
C TYR A 97 -26.75 -28.99 -5.78
N ALA A 98 -27.12 -28.73 -4.52
CA ALA A 98 -27.59 -29.72 -3.54
C ALA A 98 -29.09 -29.47 -3.27
#